data_AF-A0A162BIL9-F1
#
_entry.id   AF-A0A162BIL9-F1
#
_cell.length_a   1.000
_cell.length_b   1.000
_cell.length_c   1.000
_cell.angle_alpha   90.00
_cell.angle_beta   90.00
_cell.angle_gamma   90.00
#
_symmetry.space_group_name_H-M   'P 1'
#
loop_
_entity.id
_entity.type
_entity.pdbx_description
1 polymer ?
#
loop_
_entity_poly.entity_id
_entity_poly.type
_entity_poly.pdbx_seq_one_letter_code
_entity_poly.pdbx_strand_id
1 'polypeptide(L)'
;MLEREIVIRFTWASVVRALCLSPAVVIPLCLLLYLPWGSANAPAWVQAVGSIAAIIAAWLIPYQHEQMRARKQKEDLLASVAWLAFRVKNSFDHMAGVIDRSEPDDRNRWLFLSQPNSWVIHRDAAREFPLTGFTSDEIALLLSLRSITEFGVSCAETLRTWDFDHSPHLAHDFPHNEGIVFHRPQIDWVLRQLSRDVPHQDHA
;
A
#
# COMPACT_ATOMS: atom_id res chain seq x y z
N MET A 1 18.90 -25.41 26.15
CA MET A 1 18.12 -26.65 25.96
C MET A 1 16.79 -26.45 26.68
N LEU A 2 15.62 -26.22 26.07
CA LEU A 2 15.11 -26.54 24.73
C LEU A 2 14.40 -25.31 24.12
N GLU A 3 14.76 -24.97 22.88
CA GLU A 3 13.89 -24.20 21.97
C GLU A 3 12.86 -25.19 21.40
N ARG A 4 11.66 -25.22 21.99
CA ARG A 4 10.51 -25.90 21.35
C ARG A 4 9.81 -24.88 20.47
N GLU A 5 10.14 -24.92 19.19
CA GLU A 5 9.40 -24.25 18.14
C GLU A 5 8.03 -24.94 17.98
N ILE A 6 6.97 -24.31 18.50
CA ILE A 6 5.60 -24.79 18.34
C ILE A 6 5.11 -24.32 16.98
N VAL A 7 5.32 -25.16 15.96
CA VAL A 7 4.77 -24.94 14.62
C VAL A 7 3.28 -25.28 14.65
N ILE A 8 2.42 -24.29 14.90
CA ILE A 8 0.96 -24.46 14.79
C ILE A 8 0.59 -24.52 13.32
N ARG A 9 0.52 -25.72 12.74
CA ARG A 9 0.00 -25.94 11.39
C ARG A 9 -1.52 -25.81 11.41
N PHE A 10 -2.02 -24.68 10.90
CA PHE A 10 -3.45 -24.45 10.68
C PHE A 10 -3.94 -25.29 9.49
N THR A 11 -4.21 -26.57 9.72
CA THR A 11 -4.91 -27.41 8.73
C THR A 11 -6.39 -27.07 8.72
N TRP A 12 -6.98 -26.95 7.53
CA TRP A 12 -8.40 -26.61 7.34
C TRP A 12 -9.35 -27.57 8.09
N ALA A 13 -8.97 -28.84 8.19
CA ALA A 13 -9.67 -29.84 9.00
C ALA A 13 -9.72 -29.52 10.50
N SER A 14 -8.69 -28.87 11.05
CA SER A 14 -8.62 -28.46 12.46
C SER A 14 -9.56 -27.28 12.74
N VAL A 15 -9.68 -26.34 11.79
CA VAL A 15 -10.61 -25.21 11.87
C VAL A 15 -12.05 -25.69 11.85
N VAL A 16 -12.39 -26.58 10.90
CA VAL A 16 -13.75 -27.15 10.81
C VAL A 16 -14.11 -27.92 12.08
N ARG A 17 -13.20 -28.76 12.62
CA ARG A 17 -13.45 -29.46 13.89
C ARG A 17 -13.63 -28.52 15.07
N ALA A 18 -12.79 -27.48 15.18
CA ALA A 18 -12.92 -26.47 16.23
C ALA A 18 -14.24 -25.68 16.11
N LEU A 19 -14.69 -25.40 14.89
CA LEU A 19 -15.96 -24.74 14.63
C LEU A 19 -17.14 -25.63 15.02
N CYS A 20 -17.12 -26.91 14.62
CA CYS A 20 -18.15 -27.90 14.94
C CYS A 20 -18.23 -28.23 16.44
N LEU A 21 -17.13 -28.11 17.18
CA LEU A 21 -17.08 -28.28 18.64
C LEU A 21 -17.27 -26.96 19.40
N SER A 22 -17.38 -25.83 18.70
CA SER A 22 -17.57 -24.55 19.36
C SER A 22 -18.96 -24.51 20.01
N PRO A 23 -19.09 -23.98 21.24
CA PRO A 23 -20.38 -23.81 21.90
C PRO A 23 -21.37 -23.03 21.03
N ALA A 24 -20.88 -22.11 20.20
CA ALA A 24 -21.68 -21.31 19.28
C ALA A 24 -22.35 -22.13 18.16
N VAL A 25 -21.85 -23.32 17.81
CA VAL A 25 -22.46 -24.21 16.82
C VAL A 25 -23.20 -25.37 17.49
N VAL A 26 -22.60 -25.95 18.53
CA VAL A 26 -23.18 -27.11 19.25
C VAL A 26 -24.48 -26.74 19.95
N ILE A 27 -24.53 -25.60 20.65
CA ILE A 27 -25.73 -25.16 21.39
C ILE A 27 -26.94 -24.97 20.44
N PRO A 28 -26.84 -24.19 19.34
CA PRO A 28 -27.97 -24.05 18.43
C PRO A 28 -28.30 -25.35 17.72
N LEU A 29 -27.33 -26.20 17.36
CA LEU A 29 -27.60 -27.50 16.74
C LEU A 29 -28.33 -28.44 17.70
N CYS A 30 -27.91 -28.51 18.97
CA CYS A 30 -28.62 -29.26 20.00
C CYS A 30 -30.02 -28.71 20.23
N LEU A 31 -30.18 -27.38 20.35
CA LEU A 31 -31.51 -26.75 20.41
C LEU A 31 -32.37 -27.21 19.22
N LEU A 32 -31.86 -27.10 18.00
CA LEU A 32 -32.57 -27.48 16.79
C LEU A 32 -33.02 -28.96 16.82
N LEU A 33 -32.21 -29.87 17.37
CA LEU A 33 -32.58 -31.29 17.54
C LEU A 33 -33.61 -31.53 18.66
N TYR A 34 -33.61 -30.72 19.71
CA TYR A 34 -34.52 -30.84 20.85
C TYR A 34 -35.83 -30.04 20.71
N LEU A 35 -35.97 -29.21 19.66
CA LEU A 35 -37.21 -28.47 19.45
C LEU A 35 -38.37 -29.42 19.06
N PRO A 36 -39.60 -29.18 19.55
CA PRO A 36 -40.75 -30.05 19.33
C PRO A 36 -41.33 -29.89 17.91
N TRP A 37 -40.65 -30.47 16.92
CA TRP A 37 -41.02 -30.44 15.50
C TRP A 37 -42.40 -31.02 15.20
N GLY A 38 -42.91 -31.90 16.07
CA GLY A 38 -44.23 -32.52 15.94
C GLY A 38 -45.39 -31.68 16.44
N SER A 39 -45.16 -30.47 16.98
CA SER A 39 -46.26 -29.61 17.44
C SER A 39 -46.99 -28.95 16.26
N ALA A 40 -48.31 -28.77 16.37
CA ALA A 40 -49.10 -28.08 15.34
C ALA A 40 -48.63 -26.63 15.07
N ASN A 41 -47.95 -26.01 16.03
CA ASN A 41 -47.40 -24.66 15.93
C ASN A 41 -45.94 -24.62 15.43
N ALA A 42 -45.35 -25.79 15.11
CA ALA A 42 -43.96 -25.88 14.67
C ALA A 42 -43.61 -25.02 13.44
N PRO A 43 -44.45 -25.01 12.38
CA PRO A 43 -44.15 -24.21 11.18
C PRO A 43 -44.05 -22.71 11.45
N ALA A 44 -44.87 -22.19 12.37
CA ALA A 44 -44.97 -20.75 12.63
C ALA A 44 -43.71 -20.19 13.32
N TRP A 45 -43.18 -20.87 14.34
CA TRP A 45 -41.97 -20.39 15.04
C TRP A 45 -40.70 -20.63 14.21
N VAL A 46 -40.64 -21.71 13.41
CA VAL A 46 -39.51 -21.96 12.49
C VAL A 46 -39.41 -20.83 11.47
N GLN A 47 -40.55 -20.42 10.90
CA GLN A 47 -40.61 -19.30 9.97
C GLN A 47 -40.18 -17.99 10.62
N ALA A 48 -40.61 -17.73 11.87
CA ALA A 48 -40.23 -16.51 12.60
C ALA A 48 -38.73 -16.47 12.94
N VAL A 49 -38.15 -17.58 13.38
CA VAL A 49 -36.70 -17.65 13.65
C VAL A 49 -35.90 -17.57 12.35
N GLY A 50 -36.35 -18.25 11.30
CA GLY A 50 -35.73 -18.21 9.98
C GLY A 50 -35.74 -16.81 9.36
N SER A 51 -36.84 -16.06 9.51
CA SER A 51 -36.92 -14.68 9.01
C SER A 51 -36.01 -13.73 9.78
N ILE A 52 -35.91 -13.84 11.11
CA ILE A 52 -34.96 -13.06 11.92
C ILE A 52 -33.52 -13.37 11.51
N ALA A 53 -33.17 -14.65 11.38
CA ALA A 53 -31.83 -15.06 10.95
C ALA A 53 -31.50 -14.55 9.53
N ALA A 54 -32.47 -14.62 8.60
CA ALA A 54 -32.30 -14.11 7.25
C ALA A 54 -32.10 -12.58 7.23
N ILE A 55 -32.83 -11.83 8.06
CA ILE A 55 -32.64 -10.39 8.22
C ILE A 55 -31.22 -10.12 8.74
N ILE A 56 -30.79 -10.77 9.82
CA ILE A 56 -29.45 -10.57 10.38
C ILE A 56 -28.37 -10.88 9.32
N ALA A 57 -28.51 -12.00 8.59
CA ALA A 57 -27.57 -12.37 7.53
C ALA A 57 -27.56 -11.33 6.38
N ALA A 58 -28.72 -10.81 5.99
CA ALA A 58 -28.85 -9.79 4.96
C ALA A 58 -28.14 -8.47 5.32
N TRP A 59 -27.98 -8.15 6.60
CA TRP A 59 -27.21 -6.99 7.06
C TRP A 59 -25.71 -7.30 7.20
N LEU A 60 -25.36 -8.48 7.70
CA LEU A 60 -23.97 -8.84 8.00
C LEU A 60 -23.13 -9.06 6.73
N ILE A 61 -23.71 -9.70 5.71
CA ILE A 61 -23.00 -10.04 4.47
C ILE A 61 -22.54 -8.78 3.69
N PRO A 62 -23.42 -7.78 3.42
CA PRO A 62 -22.99 -6.54 2.77
C PRO A 62 -21.94 -5.79 3.59
N TYR A 63 -22.12 -5.72 4.92
CA TYR A 63 -21.19 -5.04 5.81
C TYR A 63 -19.78 -5.64 5.75
N GLN A 64 -19.66 -6.97 5.80
CA GLN A 64 -18.37 -7.64 5.65
C GLN A 64 -17.76 -7.43 4.27
N HIS A 65 -18.58 -7.49 3.21
CA HIS A 65 -18.10 -7.21 1.86
C HIS A 65 -17.61 -5.76 1.69
N GLU A 66 -18.28 -4.78 2.29
CA GLU A 66 -17.83 -3.38 2.29
C GLU A 66 -16.50 -3.21 3.02
N GLN A 67 -16.34 -3.83 4.19
CA GLN A 67 -15.06 -3.80 4.90
C GLN A 67 -13.92 -4.43 4.10
N MET A 68 -14.17 -5.60 3.47
CA MET A 68 -13.17 -6.24 2.61
C MET A 68 -12.83 -5.40 1.39
N ARG A 69 -13.83 -4.76 0.77
CA ARG A 69 -13.61 -3.84 -0.35
C ARG A 69 -12.79 -2.62 0.05
N ALA A 70 -13.09 -2.00 1.19
CA ALA A 70 -12.35 -0.85 1.69
C ALA A 70 -10.89 -1.22 2.01
N ARG A 71 -10.65 -2.39 2.61
CA ARG A 71 -9.28 -2.89 2.86
C ARG A 71 -8.53 -3.13 1.55
N LYS A 72 -9.14 -3.84 0.60
CA LYS A 72 -8.52 -4.11 -0.70
C LYS A 72 -8.21 -2.82 -1.47
N GLN A 73 -9.13 -1.86 -1.49
CA GLN A 73 -8.89 -0.55 -2.10
C GLN A 73 -7.71 0.18 -1.47
N LYS A 74 -7.58 0.12 -0.13
CA LYS A 74 -6.43 0.69 0.57
C LYS A 74 -5.12 -0.02 0.18
N GLU A 75 -5.12 -1.35 0.14
CA GLU A 75 -3.95 -2.15 -0.26
C GLU A 75 -3.50 -1.85 -1.70
N ASP A 76 -4.44 -1.83 -2.66
CA ASP A 76 -4.17 -1.52 -4.06
C ASP A 76 -3.58 -0.09 -4.21
N LEU A 77 -4.07 0.84 -3.40
CA LEU A 77 -3.62 2.22 -3.40
C LEU A 77 -2.22 2.34 -2.79
N LEU A 78 -1.93 1.68 -1.66
CA LEU A 78 -0.59 1.61 -1.08
C LEU A 78 0.42 0.96 -2.04
N ALA A 79 0.02 -0.09 -2.75
CA ALA A 79 0.85 -0.71 -3.80
C ALA A 79 1.17 0.28 -4.94
N SER A 80 0.19 1.10 -5.33
CA SER A 80 0.37 2.16 -6.33
C SER A 80 1.33 3.25 -5.84
N VAL A 81 1.26 3.63 -4.57
CA VAL A 81 2.20 4.58 -3.93
C VAL A 81 3.61 3.99 -3.88
N ALA A 82 3.76 2.71 -3.52
CA ALA A 82 5.05 2.02 -3.50
C ALA A 82 5.70 1.95 -4.89
N TRP A 83 4.90 1.63 -5.90
CA TRP A 83 5.36 1.64 -7.29
C TRP A 83 5.82 3.04 -7.72
N LEU A 84 5.06 4.09 -7.39
CA LEU A 84 5.46 5.47 -7.71
C LEU A 84 6.74 5.86 -6.96
N ALA A 85 6.85 5.57 -5.66
CA ALA A 85 8.04 5.85 -4.87
C ALA A 85 9.29 5.17 -5.45
N PHE A 86 9.14 3.93 -5.93
CA PHE A 86 10.25 3.21 -6.58
C PHE A 86 10.66 3.86 -7.90
N ARG A 87 9.69 4.28 -8.72
CA ARG A 87 9.96 5.02 -9.96
C ARG A 87 10.65 6.34 -9.67
N VAL A 88 10.18 7.10 -8.69
CA VAL A 88 10.78 8.37 -8.24
C VAL A 88 12.21 8.14 -7.78
N LYS A 89 12.49 7.09 -6.99
CA LYS A 89 13.86 6.74 -6.59
C LYS A 89 14.78 6.55 -7.79
N ASN A 90 14.39 5.71 -8.74
CA ASN A 90 15.22 5.40 -9.90
C ASN A 90 15.48 6.65 -10.76
N SER A 91 14.45 7.46 -10.97
CA SER A 91 14.58 8.74 -11.69
C SER A 91 15.52 9.71 -10.94
N PHE A 92 15.40 9.76 -9.61
CA PHE A 92 16.23 10.60 -8.75
C PHE A 92 17.69 10.18 -8.77
N ASP A 93 17.97 8.89 -8.61
CA ASP A 93 19.33 8.36 -8.63
C ASP A 93 19.99 8.52 -10.00
N HIS A 94 19.23 8.36 -11.08
CA HIS A 94 19.73 8.62 -12.42
C HIS A 94 20.08 10.11 -12.61
N MET A 95 19.22 11.01 -12.17
CA MET A 95 19.46 12.47 -12.22
C MET A 95 20.67 12.87 -11.36
N ALA A 96 20.75 12.37 -10.13
CA ALA A 96 21.90 12.62 -9.25
C ALA A 96 23.20 12.09 -9.87
N GLY A 97 23.19 10.91 -10.50
CA GLY A 97 24.37 10.38 -11.18
C GLY A 97 24.85 11.23 -12.36
N VAL A 98 23.93 11.89 -13.08
CA VAL A 98 24.29 12.85 -14.15
C VAL A 98 24.93 14.10 -13.55
N ILE A 99 24.38 14.58 -12.44
CA ILE A 99 24.91 15.74 -11.71
C ILE A 99 26.32 15.46 -11.19
N ASP A 100 26.52 14.31 -10.55
CA ASP A 100 27.80 13.90 -9.99
C ASP A 100 28.89 13.77 -11.07
N ARG A 101 28.57 13.21 -12.24
CA ARG A 101 29.54 13.05 -13.34
C ARG A 101 29.92 14.37 -14.01
N SER A 102 29.04 15.37 -14.00
CA SER A 102 29.30 16.69 -14.60
C SER A 102 29.70 16.65 -16.08
N GLU A 103 29.24 15.66 -16.84
CA GLU A 103 29.55 15.49 -18.26
C GLU A 103 28.39 15.99 -19.15
N PRO A 104 28.64 16.84 -20.17
CA PRO A 104 27.60 17.32 -21.07
C PRO A 104 26.84 16.21 -21.82
N ASP A 105 27.56 15.16 -22.22
CA ASP A 105 27.00 14.03 -22.96
C ASP A 105 26.02 13.21 -22.11
N ASP A 106 26.34 13.01 -20.84
CA ASP A 106 25.45 12.35 -19.87
C ASP A 106 24.18 13.17 -19.63
N ARG A 107 24.28 14.50 -19.52
CA ARG A 107 23.10 15.37 -19.45
C ARG A 107 22.24 15.21 -20.71
N ASN A 108 22.84 15.31 -21.89
CA ASN A 108 22.11 15.21 -23.15
C ASN A 108 21.41 13.85 -23.30
N ARG A 109 22.10 12.77 -22.92
CA ARG A 109 21.54 11.42 -22.89
C ARG A 109 20.38 11.31 -21.90
N TRP A 110 20.52 11.89 -20.71
CA TRP A 110 19.46 11.90 -19.71
C TRP A 110 18.23 12.69 -20.18
N LEU A 111 18.42 13.86 -20.78
CA LEU A 111 17.36 14.68 -21.36
C LEU A 111 16.58 13.92 -22.45
N PHE A 112 17.31 13.17 -23.29
CA PHE A 112 16.72 12.35 -24.35
C PHE A 112 15.93 11.15 -23.79
N LEU A 113 16.51 10.40 -22.85
CA LEU A 113 15.94 9.14 -22.36
C LEU A 113 14.88 9.33 -21.28
N SER A 114 15.16 10.19 -20.30
CA SER A 114 14.34 10.32 -19.09
C SER A 114 13.27 11.38 -19.22
N GLN A 115 13.42 12.31 -20.18
CA GLN A 115 12.56 13.47 -20.47
C GLN A 115 12.17 14.27 -19.21
N PRO A 116 12.51 15.57 -19.08
CA PRO A 116 12.09 16.39 -17.93
C PRO A 116 10.59 16.31 -17.59
N ASN A 117 9.74 16.07 -18.60
CA ASN A 117 8.30 15.88 -18.43
C ASN A 117 7.90 14.66 -17.58
N SER A 118 8.76 13.63 -17.44
CA SER A 118 8.47 12.48 -16.57
C SER A 118 8.34 12.87 -15.10
N TRP A 119 9.13 13.86 -14.65
CA TRP A 119 9.02 14.40 -13.30
C TRP A 119 7.71 15.12 -13.05
N VAL A 120 7.18 15.83 -14.05
CA VAL A 120 5.85 16.45 -13.98
C VAL A 120 4.77 15.38 -13.80
N ILE A 121 4.84 14.29 -14.55
CA ILE A 121 3.92 13.15 -14.41
C ILE A 121 4.03 12.54 -13.00
N HIS A 122 5.24 12.34 -12.48
CA HIS A 122 5.44 11.81 -11.13
C HIS A 122 4.86 12.72 -10.04
N ARG A 123 5.09 14.04 -10.15
CA ARG A 123 4.53 15.03 -9.23
C ARG A 123 3.01 15.05 -9.26
N ASP A 124 2.43 15.07 -10.45
CA ASP A 124 0.98 15.13 -10.61
C ASP A 124 0.36 13.83 -10.08
N ALA A 125 0.93 12.66 -10.40
CA ALA A 125 0.52 11.39 -9.81
C ALA A 125 0.62 11.38 -8.27
N ALA A 126 1.68 11.94 -7.68
CA ALA A 126 1.83 12.03 -6.23
C ALA A 126 0.76 12.92 -5.57
N ARG A 127 0.31 13.98 -6.27
CA ARG A 127 -0.72 14.91 -5.81
C ARG A 127 -2.13 14.32 -5.88
N GLU A 128 -2.39 13.47 -6.88
CA GLU A 128 -3.71 12.84 -7.08
C GLU A 128 -4.06 11.80 -6.01
N PHE A 129 -3.09 11.26 -5.27
CA PHE A 129 -3.42 10.31 -4.19
C PHE A 129 -4.28 10.99 -3.11
N PRO A 130 -5.45 10.43 -2.77
CA PRO A 130 -6.29 10.98 -1.71
C PRO A 130 -5.57 10.90 -0.36
N LEU A 131 -5.82 11.83 0.55
CA LEU A 131 -5.33 11.73 1.95
C LEU A 131 -6.36 11.07 2.88
N THR A 132 -7.59 10.89 2.41
CA THR A 132 -8.68 10.30 3.19
C THR A 132 -8.48 8.79 3.33
N GLY A 133 -8.73 8.25 4.53
CA GLY A 133 -8.59 6.82 4.82
C GLY A 133 -7.16 6.37 5.14
N PHE A 134 -6.20 7.28 5.11
CA PHE A 134 -4.82 7.03 5.53
C PHE A 134 -4.61 7.33 7.02
N THR A 135 -3.69 6.58 7.61
CA THR A 135 -3.15 6.82 8.94
C THR A 135 -2.18 8.01 8.92
N SER A 136 -1.86 8.55 10.10
CA SER A 136 -0.91 9.66 10.23
C SER A 136 0.45 9.37 9.58
N ASP A 137 0.95 8.15 9.73
CA ASP A 137 2.25 7.75 9.18
C ASP A 137 2.19 7.64 7.65
N GLU A 138 1.11 7.07 7.10
CA GLU A 138 0.91 6.99 5.65
C GLU A 138 0.73 8.38 5.00
N ILE A 139 0.09 9.31 5.69
CA ILE A 139 0.01 10.71 5.24
C ILE A 139 1.41 11.34 5.20
N ALA A 140 2.25 11.11 6.23
CA ALA A 140 3.61 11.61 6.24
C ALA A 140 4.44 11.03 5.08
N LEU A 141 4.24 9.76 4.72
CA LEU A 141 4.86 9.13 3.53
C LEU A 141 4.46 9.83 2.24
N LEU A 142 3.15 10.06 2.04
CA LEU A 142 2.62 10.74 0.85
C LEU A 142 3.10 12.18 0.74
N LEU A 143 3.12 12.93 1.83
CA LEU A 143 3.63 14.30 1.86
C LEU A 143 5.13 14.34 1.54
N SER A 144 5.90 13.40 2.07
CA SER A 144 7.33 13.27 1.74
C SER A 144 7.51 12.99 0.24
N LEU A 145 6.75 12.02 -0.31
CA LEU A 145 6.81 11.69 -1.74
C LEU A 145 6.44 12.89 -2.62
N ARG A 146 5.40 13.64 -2.27
CA ARG A 146 5.02 14.88 -2.97
C ARG A 146 6.13 15.90 -2.96
N SER A 147 6.70 16.20 -1.79
CA SER A 147 7.81 17.14 -1.64
C SER A 147 9.01 16.73 -2.50
N ILE A 148 9.37 15.44 -2.49
CA ILE A 148 10.45 14.89 -3.32
C ILE A 148 10.16 15.09 -4.81
N THR A 149 8.95 14.78 -5.27
CA THR A 149 8.60 14.92 -6.69
C THR A 149 8.57 16.37 -7.14
N GLU A 150 8.13 17.30 -6.28
CA GLU A 150 8.20 18.74 -6.56
C GLU A 150 9.64 19.21 -6.67
N PHE A 151 10.50 18.80 -5.74
CA PHE A 151 11.92 19.09 -5.79
C PHE A 151 12.60 18.49 -7.03
N GLY A 152 12.22 17.26 -7.42
CA GLY A 152 12.70 16.61 -8.63
C GLY A 152 12.34 17.37 -9.91
N VAL A 153 11.14 17.97 -9.98
CA VAL A 153 10.75 18.87 -11.09
C VAL A 153 11.65 20.10 -11.14
N SER A 154 11.92 20.75 -10.00
CA SER A 154 12.83 21.89 -9.95
C SER A 154 14.24 21.51 -10.42
N CYS A 155 14.77 20.37 -9.96
CA CYS A 155 16.08 19.88 -10.39
C CYS A 155 16.13 19.60 -11.89
N ALA A 156 15.10 18.92 -12.42
CA ALA A 156 15.02 18.60 -13.84
C ALA A 156 14.98 19.86 -14.72
N GLU A 157 14.27 20.89 -14.29
CA GLU A 157 14.18 22.15 -15.02
C GLU A 157 15.50 22.92 -15.00
N THR A 158 16.14 23.02 -13.83
CA THR A 158 17.48 23.62 -13.71
C THR A 158 18.51 22.88 -14.55
N LEU A 159 18.50 21.54 -14.53
CA LEU A 159 19.41 20.72 -15.31
C LEU A 159 19.16 20.87 -16.84
N ARG A 160 17.90 21.05 -17.24
CA ARG A 160 17.51 21.28 -18.64
C ARG A 160 18.08 22.58 -19.19
N THR A 161 18.12 23.63 -18.38
CA THR A 161 18.63 24.96 -18.78
C THR A 161 20.08 25.18 -18.41
N TRP A 162 20.78 24.15 -17.92
CA TRP A 162 22.16 24.28 -17.45
C TRP A 162 23.11 24.63 -18.60
N ASP A 163 23.97 25.61 -18.36
CA ASP A 163 24.98 26.05 -19.31
C ASP A 163 26.37 25.52 -18.90
N PHE A 164 26.86 24.52 -19.64
CA PHE A 164 28.17 23.91 -19.38
C PHE A 164 29.33 24.79 -19.82
N ASP A 165 29.12 25.76 -20.71
CA ASP A 165 30.19 26.64 -21.18
C ASP A 165 30.59 27.63 -20.08
N HIS A 166 29.61 28.10 -19.31
CA HIS A 166 29.82 29.03 -18.19
C HIS A 166 30.02 28.33 -16.84
N SER A 167 29.49 27.12 -16.65
CA SER A 167 29.59 26.37 -15.40
C SER A 167 29.80 24.87 -15.67
N PRO A 168 31.05 24.45 -15.94
CA PRO A 168 31.34 23.08 -16.35
C PRO A 168 31.23 22.07 -15.18
N HIS A 169 31.36 22.54 -13.93
CA HIS A 169 31.38 21.67 -12.75
C HIS A 169 30.01 21.55 -12.10
N LEU A 170 29.11 20.82 -12.77
CA LEU A 170 27.73 20.67 -12.34
C LEU A 170 27.62 20.14 -10.90
N ALA A 171 28.43 19.17 -10.48
CA ALA A 171 28.42 18.64 -9.12
C ALA A 171 28.68 19.70 -8.03
N HIS A 172 29.49 20.72 -8.33
CA HIS A 172 29.82 21.79 -7.37
C HIS A 172 28.87 22.98 -7.48
N ASP A 173 28.49 23.33 -8.71
CA ASP A 173 27.77 24.57 -8.98
C ASP A 173 26.24 24.39 -8.98
N PHE A 174 25.75 23.15 -8.96
CA PHE A 174 24.31 22.89 -9.03
C PHE A 174 23.58 23.40 -7.78
N PRO A 175 22.62 24.34 -7.92
CA PRO A 175 22.03 25.08 -6.79
C PRO A 175 21.17 24.20 -5.87
N HIS A 176 20.87 22.97 -6.29
CA HIS A 176 20.03 22.04 -5.54
C HIS A 176 20.81 20.86 -4.95
N ASN A 177 22.15 20.88 -4.95
CA ASN A 177 22.95 19.75 -4.50
C ASN A 177 22.66 19.36 -3.03
N GLU A 178 22.55 20.34 -2.13
CA GLU A 178 22.17 20.08 -0.73
C GLU A 178 20.79 19.42 -0.60
N GLY A 179 19.83 19.84 -1.43
CA GLY A 179 18.51 19.23 -1.48
C GLY A 179 18.54 17.78 -1.97
N ILE A 180 19.46 17.45 -2.89
CA ILE A 180 19.66 16.07 -3.37
C ILE A 180 20.13 15.17 -2.22
N VAL A 181 21.13 15.64 -1.46
CA VAL A 181 21.66 14.95 -0.29
C VAL A 181 20.59 14.76 0.78
N PHE A 182 19.72 15.76 0.97
CA PHE A 182 18.62 15.71 1.94
C PHE A 182 17.48 14.75 1.54
N HIS A 183 17.06 14.76 0.27
CA HIS A 183 15.89 13.99 -0.19
C HIS A 183 16.19 12.53 -0.52
N ARG A 184 17.43 12.17 -0.90
CA ARG A 184 17.79 10.78 -1.22
C ARG A 184 17.47 9.81 -0.06
N PRO A 185 17.88 10.05 1.19
CA PRO A 185 17.54 9.19 2.33
C PRO A 185 16.04 9.13 2.63
N GLN A 186 15.29 10.19 2.30
CA GLN A 186 13.84 10.23 2.52
C GLN A 186 13.11 9.28 1.57
N ILE A 187 13.52 9.20 0.30
CA ILE A 187 12.95 8.25 -0.66
C ILE A 187 13.17 6.81 -0.16
N ASP A 188 14.39 6.50 0.31
CA ASP A 188 14.70 5.18 0.88
C ASP A 188 13.92 4.89 2.17
N TRP A 189 13.67 5.91 2.98
CA TRP A 189 12.80 5.77 4.14
C TRP A 189 11.35 5.46 3.72
N VAL A 190 10.81 6.18 2.72
CA VAL A 190 9.45 5.94 2.21
C VAL A 190 9.30 4.50 1.72
N LEU A 191 10.22 4.02 0.89
CA LEU A 191 10.18 2.65 0.39
C LEU A 191 10.30 1.60 1.49
N ARG A 192 11.14 1.85 2.49
CA ARG A 192 11.27 0.95 3.64
C ARG A 192 9.97 0.84 4.44
N GLN A 193 9.28 1.95 4.71
CA GLN A 193 7.98 1.88 5.39
C GLN A 193 6.96 1.11 4.56
N LEU A 194 6.86 1.42 3.27
CA LEU A 194 5.91 0.74 2.37
C LEU A 194 6.19 -0.77 2.28
N SER A 195 7.46 -1.19 2.33
CA SER A 195 7.80 -2.63 2.32
C SER A 195 7.48 -3.38 3.62
N ARG A 196 7.38 -2.68 4.76
CA ARG A 196 7.01 -3.29 6.05
C ARG A 196 5.51 -3.56 6.14
N ASP A 197 4.73 -2.71 5.49
CA ASP A 197 3.27 -2.76 5.54
C ASP A 197 2.66 -3.67 4.48
N VAL A 198 3.46 -4.18 3.53
CA VAL A 198 3.02 -5.26 2.65
C VAL A 198 3.12 -6.56 3.44
N PRO A 199 2.00 -7.18 3.88
CA PRO A 199 2.06 -8.50 4.46
C PRO A 199 2.74 -9.40 3.42
N HIS A 200 3.84 -10.05 3.79
CA HIS A 200 4.45 -11.09 2.97
C HIS A 200 3.35 -12.09 2.65
N GLN A 201 2.80 -12.01 1.44
CA GLN A 201 2.02 -13.09 0.87
C GLN A 201 3.04 -14.20 0.65
N ASP A 202 3.22 -15.02 1.66
CA ASP A 202 3.87 -16.31 1.52
C ASP A 202 3.09 -17.04 0.43
N HIS A 203 3.63 -17.05 -0.78
CA HIS A 203 3.11 -17.81 -1.90
C HIS A 203 3.21 -19.28 -1.52
N ALA A 204 2.11 -19.82 -0.99
CA ALA A 204 1.88 -21.24 -0.75
C ALA A 204 1.40 -21.94 -2.03
#